data_AF-A0A4R4Q938-F1
#
_entry.id   AF-A0A4R4Q938-F1
#
_cell.length_a   1.000
_cell.length_b   1.000
_cell.length_c   1.000
_cell.angle_alpha   90.00
_cell.angle_beta   90.00
_cell.angle_gamma   90.00
#
_symmetry.space_group_name_H-M   'P 1'
#
loop_
_entity.id
_entity.type
_entity.pdbx_description
1 polymer ?
#
loop_
_entity_poly.entity_id
_entity_poly.type
_entity_poly.pdbx_seq_one_letter_code
_entity_poly.pdbx_strand_id
1 'polypeptide(L)'
;MFVFHVFAALAEFLRTIIVANTNEGLAAARARGQRLGRPPAMTPEKVAYALQLLAEPDRTMTSIAKLLGVSRSTLYSALPGLVPAQREDRVALQDG
;
A
#
# COMPACT_ATOMS: atom_id res chain seq x y z
N MET A 1 -1.26 45.12 -9.04
CA MET A 1 -0.88 44.45 -7.76
C MET A 1 -2.10 43.86 -7.03
N PHE A 2 -3.22 44.57 -6.83
CA PHE A 2 -4.40 44.06 -6.10
C PHE A 2 -5.15 42.88 -6.75
N VAL A 3 -5.34 42.91 -8.07
CA VAL A 3 -6.07 41.87 -8.83
C VAL A 3 -5.47 40.48 -8.64
N PHE A 4 -4.14 40.36 -8.60
CA PHE A 4 -3.46 39.09 -8.36
C PHE A 4 -3.72 38.52 -6.97
N HIS A 5 -3.87 39.37 -5.94
CA HIS A 5 -4.16 38.94 -4.58
C HIS A 5 -5.60 38.42 -4.46
N VAL A 6 -6.55 39.08 -5.12
CA VAL A 6 -7.95 38.62 -5.17
C VAL A 6 -8.05 37.25 -5.84
N PHE A 7 -7.38 37.06 -6.98
CA PHE A 7 -7.37 35.76 -7.65
C PHE A 7 -6.63 34.69 -6.85
N ALA A 8 -5.54 35.03 -6.16
CA ALA A 8 -4.85 34.10 -5.27
C ALA A 8 -5.77 33.64 -4.12
N ALA A 9 -6.46 34.56 -3.46
CA ALA A 9 -7.41 34.23 -2.39
C ALA A 9 -8.58 33.36 -2.90
N LEU A 10 -9.10 33.66 -4.10
CA LEU A 10 -10.14 32.85 -4.73
C LEU A 10 -9.63 31.44 -5.08
N ALA A 11 -8.41 31.32 -5.62
CA ALA A 11 -7.82 30.03 -5.95
C ALA A 11 -7.66 29.14 -4.71
N GLU A 12 -7.22 29.71 -3.58
CA GLU A 12 -7.12 28.98 -2.31
C GLU A 12 -8.49 28.56 -1.75
N PHE A 13 -9.51 29.42 -1.89
CA PHE A 13 -10.88 29.06 -1.52
C PHE A 13 -11.41 27.89 -2.36
N LEU A 14 -11.24 27.96 -3.68
CA LEU A 14 -11.66 26.88 -4.58
C LEU A 14 -10.89 25.58 -4.34
N ARG A 15 -9.59 25.66 -4.06
CA ARG A 15 -8.77 24.50 -3.68
C ARG A 15 -9.35 23.81 -2.44
N THR A 16 -9.72 24.60 -1.42
CA THR A 16 -10.34 24.09 -0.19
C THR A 16 -11.63 23.33 -0.47
N ILE A 17 -12.52 23.90 -1.31
CA ILE A 17 -13.78 23.23 -1.71
C ILE A 17 -13.50 21.91 -2.46
N ILE A 18 -12.56 21.91 -3.41
CA ILE A 18 -12.22 20.71 -4.19
C ILE A 18 -11.71 19.59 -3.27
N VAL A 19 -10.85 19.94 -2.30
CA VAL A 19 -10.34 19.00 -1.31
C VAL A 19 -11.47 18.45 -0.43
N ALA A 20 -12.37 19.30 0.05
CA ALA A 20 -13.52 18.89 0.85
C ALA A 20 -14.40 17.88 0.09
N ASN A 21 -14.79 18.21 -1.14
CA ASN A 21 -15.60 17.33 -1.99
C ASN A 21 -14.91 15.99 -2.28
N THR A 22 -13.59 16.02 -2.51
CA THR A 22 -12.79 14.80 -2.72
C THR A 22 -12.81 13.92 -1.48
N ASN A 23 -12.64 14.52 -0.29
CA ASN A 23 -12.65 13.80 0.97
C ASN A 23 -14.02 13.19 1.27
N GLU A 24 -15.10 13.91 1.01
CA GLU A 24 -16.47 13.40 1.11
C GLU A 24 -16.70 12.20 0.17
N GLY A 25 -16.27 12.32 -1.08
CA GLY A 25 -16.34 11.23 -2.05
C GLY A 25 -15.54 9.99 -1.61
N LEU A 26 -14.32 10.19 -1.09
CA LEU A 26 -13.49 9.11 -0.55
C LEU A 26 -14.13 8.48 0.70
N ALA A 27 -14.74 9.27 1.58
CA ALA A 27 -15.45 8.78 2.76
C ALA A 27 -16.66 7.92 2.35
N ALA A 28 -17.46 8.39 1.39
CA ALA A 28 -18.58 7.63 0.84
C ALA A 28 -18.13 6.33 0.17
N ALA A 29 -17.01 6.34 -0.58
CA ALA A 29 -16.45 5.14 -1.18
C ALA A 29 -15.96 4.13 -0.13
N ARG A 30 -15.31 4.59 0.95
CA ARG A 30 -14.94 3.75 2.09
C ARG A 30 -16.16 3.14 2.78
N ALA A 31 -17.23 3.92 2.99
CA ALA A 31 -18.47 3.44 3.60
C ALA A 31 -19.15 2.33 2.77
N ARG A 32 -19.00 2.36 1.43
CA ARG A 32 -19.45 1.29 0.54
C ARG A 32 -18.51 0.07 0.50
N GLY A 33 -17.42 0.07 1.25
CA GLY A 33 -16.41 -1.00 1.23
C GLY A 33 -15.55 -1.02 -0.04
N GLN A 34 -15.51 0.07 -0.81
CA GLN A 34 -14.68 0.13 -2.01
C GLN A 34 -13.21 0.21 -1.62
N ARG A 35 -12.39 -0.65 -2.24
CA ARG A 35 -10.94 -0.65 -2.02
C ARG A 35 -10.31 0.58 -2.70
N LEU A 36 -9.90 1.55 -1.89
CA LEU A 36 -9.17 2.74 -2.36
C LEU A 36 -7.67 2.45 -2.51
N GLY A 37 -7.03 3.14 -3.46
CA GLY A 37 -5.58 3.08 -3.68
C GLY A 37 -5.10 1.91 -4.54
N ARG A 38 -3.78 1.74 -4.57
CA ARG A 38 -3.12 0.76 -5.46
C ARG A 38 -3.57 -0.68 -5.14
N PRO A 39 -3.87 -1.52 -6.14
CA PRO A 39 -4.04 -2.97 -5.98
C PRO A 39 -2.93 -3.65 -5.18
N PRO A 40 -3.25 -4.61 -4.30
CA PRO A 40 -2.22 -5.41 -3.67
C PRO A 40 -1.45 -6.16 -4.76
N ALA A 41 -0.12 -6.15 -4.67
CA ALA A 41 0.71 -6.86 -5.63
C ALA A 41 0.51 -8.39 -5.56
N MET A 42 0.16 -8.88 -4.36
CA MET A 42 -0.16 -10.27 -4.05
C MET A 42 -1.66 -10.41 -3.84
N THR A 43 -2.34 -11.01 -4.82
CA THR A 43 -3.74 -11.41 -4.69
C THR A 43 -3.84 -12.74 -3.93
N PRO A 44 -5.02 -13.12 -3.40
CA PRO A 44 -5.19 -14.40 -2.72
C PRO A 44 -4.75 -15.60 -3.58
N GLU A 45 -4.99 -15.55 -4.89
CA GLU A 45 -4.58 -16.58 -5.84
C GLU A 45 -3.06 -16.64 -5.98
N LYS A 46 -2.39 -15.48 -6.04
CA LYS A 46 -0.93 -15.42 -6.06
C LYS A 46 -0.32 -15.92 -4.75
N VAL A 47 -0.97 -15.69 -3.61
CA VAL A 47 -0.55 -16.21 -2.32
C VAL A 47 -0.66 -17.74 -2.29
N ALA A 48 -1.79 -18.29 -2.72
CA ALA A 48 -1.99 -19.73 -2.82
C ALA A 48 -0.96 -20.37 -3.76
N TYR A 49 -0.71 -19.76 -4.92
CA TYR A 49 0.30 -20.24 -5.86
C TYR A 49 1.72 -20.15 -5.31
N ALA A 50 2.05 -19.07 -4.58
CA ALA A 50 3.33 -18.94 -3.89
C ALA A 50 3.55 -20.05 -2.86
N LEU A 51 2.52 -20.40 -2.08
CA LEU A 51 2.56 -21.49 -1.11
C LEU A 51 2.78 -22.86 -1.77
N GLN A 52 2.18 -23.10 -2.93
CA GLN A 52 2.43 -24.33 -3.71
C GLN A 52 3.88 -24.41 -4.19
N LEU A 53 4.41 -23.32 -4.76
CA LEU A 53 5.80 -23.24 -5.21
C LEU A 53 6.81 -23.40 -4.06
N LEU A 54 6.42 -23.02 -2.84
CA LEU A 54 7.19 -23.19 -1.62
C LEU A 54 7.28 -24.63 -1.14
N ALA A 55 6.30 -25.46 -1.49
CA ALA A 55 6.30 -26.88 -1.15
C ALA A 55 7.28 -27.69 -2.03
N GLU A 56 7.71 -27.14 -3.17
CA GLU A 56 8.74 -27.73 -4.02
C GLU A 56 10.13 -27.54 -3.39
N PRO A 57 10.90 -28.62 -3.14
CA PRO A 57 12.17 -28.54 -2.41
C PRO A 57 13.27 -27.74 -3.12
N ASP A 58 13.17 -27.57 -4.44
CA ASP A 58 14.20 -26.92 -5.26
C ASP A 58 13.98 -25.40 -5.44
N ARG A 59 12.89 -24.84 -4.89
CA ARG A 59 12.55 -23.43 -5.13
C ARG A 59 12.96 -22.52 -3.99
N THR A 60 13.73 -21.49 -4.35
CA THR A 60 14.14 -20.44 -3.41
C THR A 60 13.15 -19.27 -3.40
N MET A 61 13.08 -18.56 -2.27
CA MET A 61 12.32 -17.30 -2.15
C MET A 61 12.64 -16.29 -3.26
N THR A 62 13.91 -16.20 -3.65
CA THR A 62 14.36 -15.30 -4.72
C THR A 62 13.82 -15.72 -6.08
N SER A 63 13.81 -17.02 -6.38
CA SER A 63 13.27 -17.55 -7.63
C SER A 63 11.75 -17.34 -7.71
N ILE A 64 11.03 -17.63 -6.61
CA ILE A 64 9.57 -17.45 -6.53
C ILE A 64 9.19 -15.97 -6.65
N ALA A 65 9.90 -15.07 -5.98
CA ALA A 65 9.64 -13.63 -6.08
C ALA A 65 9.85 -13.10 -7.52
N LYS A 66 10.91 -13.55 -8.20
CA LYS A 66 11.15 -13.22 -9.61
C LYS A 66 10.04 -13.75 -10.51
N LEU A 67 9.62 -15.00 -10.32
CA LEU A 67 8.56 -15.63 -11.10
C LEU A 67 7.22 -14.89 -10.95
N LEU A 68 6.90 -14.44 -9.74
CA LEU A 68 5.68 -13.71 -9.43
C LEU A 68 5.76 -12.21 -9.77
N GLY A 69 6.92 -11.72 -10.19
CA GLY A 69 7.16 -10.31 -10.53
C GLY A 69 7.07 -9.36 -9.33
N VAL A 70 7.37 -9.85 -8.13
CA VAL A 70 7.30 -9.07 -6.88
C VAL A 70 8.65 -9.01 -6.18
N SER A 71 8.83 -8.03 -5.29
CA SER A 71 10.04 -7.99 -4.46
C SER A 71 10.03 -9.11 -3.42
N ARG A 72 11.21 -9.55 -2.95
CA ARG A 72 11.30 -10.49 -1.83
C ARG A 72 10.59 -9.97 -0.58
N SER A 73 10.68 -8.67 -0.31
CA SER A 73 10.00 -8.03 0.82
C SER A 73 8.47 -8.13 0.71
N THR A 74 7.94 -7.98 -0.51
CA THR A 74 6.51 -8.16 -0.81
C THR A 74 6.07 -9.61 -0.56
N LEU A 75 6.89 -10.57 -0.96
CA LEU A 75 6.60 -12.00 -0.75
C LEU A 75 6.60 -12.37 0.74
N TYR A 76 7.60 -11.94 1.50
CA TYR A 76 7.64 -12.14 2.97
C TYR A 76 6.46 -11.45 3.69
N SER A 77 6.11 -10.23 3.28
CA SER A 77 5.00 -9.50 3.91
C SER A 77 3.63 -10.13 3.59
N ALA A 78 3.50 -10.82 2.45
CA ALA A 78 2.30 -11.55 2.08
C ALA A 78 2.21 -12.95 2.74
N LEU A 79 3.32 -13.47 3.27
CA LEU A 79 3.44 -14.79 3.89
C LEU A 79 3.99 -14.66 5.31
N PRO A 80 3.18 -14.19 6.29
CA PRO A 80 3.64 -13.83 7.63
C PRO A 80 4.28 -15.00 8.40
N GLY A 81 3.88 -16.25 8.11
CA GLY A 81 4.47 -17.45 8.71
C GLY A 81 5.92 -17.74 8.28
N LEU A 82 6.47 -16.98 7.34
CA LEU A 82 7.84 -17.15 6.81
C LEU A 82 8.76 -15.97 7.16
N VAL A 83 8.28 -15.00 7.93
CA VAL A 83 9.07 -13.82 8.31
C VAL A 83 10.09 -14.23 9.38
N PRO A 84 11.41 -14.09 9.15
CA PRO A 84 12.38 -14.24 10.23
C PRO A 84 12.14 -13.11 11.25
N ALA A 85 12.20 -13.44 12.54
CA ALA A 85 11.83 -12.65 13.73
C ALA A 85 12.52 -11.26 13.92
N GLN A 86 13.11 -10.68 12.88
CA GLN A 86 14.05 -9.55 12.92
C GLN A 86 13.38 -8.18 12.71
N ARG A 87 12.04 -8.07 12.83
CA ARG A 87 11.31 -6.78 12.69
C ARG A 87 10.82 -6.17 14.00
N GLU A 88 10.72 -6.95 15.07
CA GLU A 88 10.28 -6.46 16.39
C GLU A 88 11.36 -5.57 17.04
N ASP A 89 12.64 -5.82 16.77
CA ASP A 89 13.76 -5.09 17.38
C ASP A 89 13.90 -3.62 16.91
N ARG A 90 13.33 -3.24 15.75
CA ARG A 90 13.51 -1.87 15.23
C ARG A 90 12.51 -0.87 15.81
N VAL A 91 11.34 -1.32 16.29
CA VAL A 91 10.32 -0.42 16.84
C VAL A 91 10.62 -0.07 18.30
N ALA A 92 11.30 -0.94 19.05
CA ALA A 92 11.69 -0.72 20.44
C ALA A 92 12.80 0.33 20.66
N LEU A 93 13.43 0.83 19.60
CA LEU A 93 14.50 1.84 19.66
C LEU A 93 14.02 3.27 19.32
N GLN A 94 12.73 3.47 19.01
CA GLN A 94 12.21 4.78 18.60
C GLN A 94 11.38 5.50 19.69
N ASP A 95 11.18 4.87 20.85
CA ASP A 95 10.44 5.44 22.01
C ASP A 95 11.34 5.67 23.24
N GLY A 96 12.63 5.96 23.03
CA GLY A 96 13.60 6.32 24.09
C GLY A 96 14.05 7.77 24.00
#